data_AF-A0A5K0WN12-F1
#
_entry.id   AF-A0A5K0WN12-F1
#
_cell.length_a   1.000
_cell.length_b   1.000
_cell.length_c   1.000
_cell.angle_alpha   90.00
_cell.angle_beta   90.00
_cell.angle_gamma   90.00
#
_symmetry.space_group_name_H-M   'P 1'
#
loop_
_entity.id
_entity.type
_entity.pdbx_description
1 polymer ?
#
loop_
_entity_poly.entity_id
_entity_poly.type
_entity_poly.pdbx_seq_one_letter_code
_entity_poly.pdbx_strand_id
1 'polypeptide(L)' 'MKRRTFKKFSFRGVDLDALLDMPTKELIKLFHVLAQI' A
#
# COMPACT_ATOMS: atom_id res chain seq x y z
N MET A 1 -26.41 -6.51 15.88
CA MET A 1 -25.85 -5.34 15.15
C MET A 1 -24.43 -5.68 14.69
N LYS A 2 -24.22 -5.97 13.40
CA LYS A 2 -22.89 -6.36 12.88
C LYS A 2 -22.03 -5.10 12.81
N ARG A 3 -21.03 -4.97 13.69
CA ARG A 3 -20.10 -3.82 13.66
C ARG A 3 -19.40 -3.81 12.29
N ARG A 4 -19.50 -2.70 11.56
CA ARG A 4 -18.67 -2.46 10.37
C ARG A 4 -17.23 -2.32 10.87
N THR A 5 -16.46 -3.40 10.80
CA THR A 5 -15.01 -3.31 10.96
C THR A 5 -14.45 -2.78 9.66
N PHE A 6 -13.80 -1.62 9.71
CA PHE A 6 -13.02 -1.12 8.60
C PHE A 6 -11.95 -2.18 8.28
N LYS A 7 -12.00 -2.76 7.08
CA LYS A 7 -10.95 -3.66 6.63
C LYS A 7 -9.73 -2.81 6.34
N LYS A 8 -8.74 -2.83 7.22
CA LYS A 8 -7.43 -2.24 6.94
C LYS A 8 -6.81 -3.01 5.79
N PHE A 9 -6.49 -2.30 4.73
CA PHE A 9 -5.76 -2.84 3.60
C PHE A 9 -4.29 -2.50 3.79
N SER A 10 -3.44 -3.52 3.77
CA SER A 10 -2.00 -3.37 3.79
C SER A 10 -1.39 -4.07 2.59
N PHE A 11 -0.52 -3.36 1.88
CA PHE A 11 0.23 -3.87 0.74
C PHE A 11 1.67 -4.09 1.17
N ARG A 12 2.14 -5.35 1.10
CA ARG A 12 3.53 -5.71 1.48
C ARG A 12 3.94 -5.25 2.89
N GLY A 13 2.99 -5.14 3.81
CA GLY A 13 3.22 -4.64 5.18
C GLY A 13 3.15 -3.12 5.34
N VAL A 14 2.85 -2.38 4.27
CA VAL A 14 2.60 -0.94 4.29
C VAL A 14 1.09 -0.70 4.30
N ASP A 15 0.59 0.09 5.25
CA ASP A 15 -0.82 0.48 5.31
C ASP A 15 -1.21 1.35 4.12
N LEU A 16 -2.47 1.27 3.67
CA LEU A 16 -2.96 2.04 2.53
C LEU A 16 -2.76 3.56 2.70
N ASP A 17 -2.99 4.07 3.91
CA ASP A 17 -2.82 5.50 4.20
C ASP A 17 -1.34 5.91 4.00
N ALA A 18 -0.41 5.08 4.50
CA ALA A 18 1.02 5.29 4.31
C ALA A 18 1.46 5.13 2.85
N LEU A 19 0.76 4.31 2.05
CA LEU A 19 1.05 4.14 0.64
C LEU A 19 0.71 5.40 -0.19
N LEU A 20 -0.33 6.14 0.22
CA LEU A 20 -0.76 7.37 -0.44
C LEU A 20 0.16 8.56 -0.14
N ASP A 21 0.75 8.58 1.06
CA ASP A 21 1.71 9.61 1.49
C ASP A 21 3.14 9.33 1.02
N MET A 22 3.42 8.15 0.48
CA MET A 22 4.76 7.72 0.10
C MET A 22 5.18 8.32 -1.27
N PRO A 23 6.41 8.83 -1.39
CA PRO A 23 6.91 9.33 -2.66
C PRO A 23 7.12 8.19 -3.67
N THR A 24 6.88 8.49 -4.96
CA THR A 24 6.93 7.51 -6.06
C THR A 24 8.24 6.70 -6.12
N LYS A 25 9.37 7.32 -5.74
CA LYS A 25 10.69 6.64 -5.71
C LYS A 25 10.76 5.49 -4.69
N GLU A 26 10.05 5.61 -3.58
CA GLU A 26 10.00 4.57 -2.54
C GLU A 26 8.92 3.55 -2.89
N LEU A 27 7.80 4.01 -3.44
CA LEU A 27 6.73 3.15 -3.94
C LEU A 27 7.22 2.19 -5.04
N ILE A 28 8.07 2.65 -5.96
CA ILE A 28 8.67 1.81 -7.01
C ILE A 28 9.51 0.66 -6.41
N LYS A 29 10.17 0.85 -5.26
CA LYS A 29 10.92 -0.22 -4.59
C LYS A 29 10.02 -1.33 -4.03
N LEU A 30 8.74 -1.03 -3.78
CA LEU A 30 7.74 -2.00 -3.31
C LEU A 30 7.13 -2.81 -4.46
N PHE A 31 7.19 -2.30 -5.69
CA PHE A 31 6.77 -3.01 -6.88
C PHE A 31 7.92 -3.85 -7.43
N HIS A 32 7.68 -5.13 -7.73
CA HIS A 32 8.68 -5.97 -8.39
C HIS A 32 9.04 -5.38 -9.76
N VAL A 33 10.27 -5.66 -10.20
CA VAL A 33 11.00 -5.16 -11.39
C VAL A 33 10.17 -5.00 -12.68
N LEU A 34 9.02 -5.65 -12.81
CA LEU A 34 8.08 -5.52 -13.93
C LEU A 34 7.49 -4.11 -14.12
N ALA A 35 7.57 -3.22 -13.11
CA ALA A 35 7.11 -1.82 -13.22
C ALA A 35 8.16 -0.85 -13.79
N GLN A 36 9.37 -1.34 -14.09
CA GLN A 36 10.53 -0.52 -14.51
C GLN A 36 10.96 -0.82 -15.94
N ILE A 37 9.99 -1.06 -16.83
CA ILE A 37 10.19 -1.27 -18.26
C ILE A 37 9.52 -0.13 -19.02
#